data_AF-A0A2K5EXH8-F1
#
_entry.id   AF-A0A2K5EXH8-F1
#
_cell.length_a   1.000
_cell.length_b   1.000
_cell.length_c   1.000
_cell.angle_alpha   90.00
_cell.angle_beta   90.00
_cell.angle_gamma   90.00
#
_symmetry.space_group_name_H-M   'P 1'
#
loop_
_entity.id
_entity.type
_entity.pdbx_description
1 polymer ?
#
loop_
_entity_poly.entity_id
_entity_poly.type
_entity_poly.pdbx_seq_one_letter_code
_entity_poly.pdbx_strand_id
1 'polypeptide(L)'
;MYLNVIINNTWQGDFSQIKLKTECGCQFTSKLEGIFRDMSGVDLTVCVLTIGYWRTQSATPKCNIPPAPRHAFEIFRRFYLAKHSDRQLTLQHHMGSAGLNATFYGPVEKEDGSEVGVGGAQVTGSNTRKHILQVSTFQMTILMLFNNREKYMFEKIQQETDIPEREPVRALQSLACGKATQPVLTKEPKSKEIKNGCLITVNNQFTSKLHRIKIQTVAAKQGESDPERKETRQKVDDDRKHEIEAAIVRIMKPRKKMQHNVLVVEVTQQLKAQFLPSPVVIKKRIEGLIEREYLARTPEDCKVYTYVA
;
A
#
# COMPACT_ATOMS: atom_id res chain seq x y z
N MET A 1 -5.61 -25.14 18.67
CA MET A 1 -5.84 -24.90 17.23
C MET A 1 -4.85 -23.82 16.82
N TYR A 2 -3.75 -24.17 16.15
CA TYR A 2 -2.67 -23.21 15.87
C TYR A 2 -2.56 -22.94 14.38
N LEU A 3 -2.79 -21.69 13.97
CA LEU A 3 -2.31 -21.16 12.70
C LEU A 3 -0.83 -20.80 12.92
N ASN A 4 0.08 -21.74 12.63
CA ASN A 4 1.51 -21.50 12.75
C ASN A 4 1.98 -20.65 11.57
N VAL A 5 1.92 -19.34 11.74
CA VAL A 5 2.31 -18.39 10.70
C VAL A 5 3.83 -18.26 10.66
N ILE A 6 4.46 -18.95 9.70
CA ILE A 6 5.81 -18.58 9.25
C ILE A 6 5.60 -17.54 8.15
N ILE A 7 5.88 -16.29 8.50
CA ILE A 7 5.84 -15.16 7.56
C ILE A 7 7.04 -15.33 6.65
N ASN A 8 6.85 -15.70 5.40
CA ASN A 8 7.90 -15.59 4.37
C ASN A 8 7.51 -14.44 3.43
N ASN A 9 8.11 -13.27 3.62
CA ASN A 9 7.91 -12.15 2.73
C ASN A 9 8.86 -12.24 1.54
N THR A 10 8.34 -12.70 0.39
CA THR A 10 9.06 -12.71 -0.89
C THR A 10 8.29 -11.89 -1.92
N TRP A 11 8.97 -10.90 -2.51
CA TRP A 11 8.49 -10.13 -3.66
C TRP A 11 9.36 -10.42 -4.88
N GLN A 12 8.70 -10.77 -5.99
CA GLN A 12 9.29 -10.82 -7.33
C GLN A 12 8.57 -9.75 -8.17
N GLY A 13 9.34 -8.79 -8.66
CA GLY A 13 8.88 -7.67 -9.48
C GLY A 13 10.09 -6.83 -9.87
N ASP A 14 10.44 -6.87 -11.16
CA ASP A 14 11.60 -6.21 -11.76
C ASP A 14 11.37 -4.70 -11.92
N PHE A 15 11.69 -3.89 -10.92
CA PHE A 15 11.99 -2.46 -11.11
C PHE A 15 12.96 -2.00 -10.03
N SER A 16 14.18 -1.61 -10.46
CA SER A 16 15.25 -0.93 -9.70
C SER A 16 15.25 -1.17 -8.19
N GLN A 17 15.73 -2.36 -7.79
CA GLN A 17 15.96 -2.71 -6.39
C GLN A 17 17.27 -2.10 -5.89
N ILE A 18 17.23 -1.16 -4.94
CA ILE A 18 18.33 -1.05 -3.98
C ILE A 18 18.18 -2.23 -3.03
N LYS A 19 18.81 -3.35 -3.38
CA LYS A 19 18.99 -4.45 -2.43
C LYS A 19 19.83 -3.90 -1.29
N LEU A 20 19.27 -3.79 -0.08
CA LEU A 20 20.02 -3.47 1.16
C LEU A 20 21.22 -4.42 1.39
N LYS A 21 21.21 -5.60 0.74
CA LYS A 21 22.34 -6.52 0.66
C LYS A 21 23.58 -5.91 0.00
N THR A 22 23.39 -4.94 -0.91
CA THR A 22 24.44 -4.25 -1.66
C THR A 22 24.97 -3.02 -0.92
N GLU A 23 24.14 -2.32 -0.13
CA GLU A 23 24.58 -1.12 0.63
C GLU A 23 25.22 -1.44 2.00
N CYS A 24 24.83 -2.52 2.68
CA CYS A 24 25.24 -2.76 4.07
C CYS A 24 26.44 -3.73 4.28
N GLY A 25 27.00 -4.31 3.21
CA GLY A 25 28.22 -5.15 3.27
C GLY A 25 28.10 -6.47 4.05
N CYS A 26 29.22 -7.18 4.22
CA CYS A 26 29.30 -8.48 4.91
C CYS A 26 29.00 -8.42 6.43
N GLN A 27 29.08 -7.25 7.06
CA GLN A 27 28.66 -7.07 8.46
C GLN A 27 27.15 -7.17 8.66
N PHE A 28 26.36 -7.00 7.59
CA PHE A 28 24.91 -7.12 7.61
C PHE A 28 24.46 -8.57 7.79
N THR A 29 25.13 -9.53 7.14
CA THR A 29 24.71 -10.95 7.13
C THR A 29 24.96 -11.64 8.46
N SER A 30 26.09 -11.38 9.14
CA SER A 30 26.40 -11.99 10.45
C SER A 30 25.55 -11.45 11.60
N LYS A 31 25.18 -10.16 11.56
CA LYS A 31 24.20 -9.58 12.52
C LYS A 31 22.77 -10.04 12.23
N LEU A 32 22.43 -10.24 10.94
CA LEU A 32 21.13 -10.77 10.57
C LEU A 32 20.89 -12.18 11.10
N GLU A 33 21.86 -13.09 11.07
CA GLU A 33 21.67 -14.46 11.61
C GLU A 33 21.36 -14.46 13.11
N GLY A 34 21.95 -13.54 13.88
CA GLY A 34 21.58 -13.30 15.29
C GLY A 34 20.18 -12.67 15.41
N ILE A 35 19.88 -11.65 14.62
CA ILE A 35 18.59 -10.96 14.59
C ILE A 35 17.44 -11.89 14.14
N PHE A 36 17.69 -12.84 13.22
CA PHE A 36 16.72 -13.81 12.72
C PHE A 36 16.24 -14.77 13.81
N ARG A 37 17.07 -15.08 14.81
CA ARG A 37 16.64 -15.84 16.00
C ARG A 37 15.71 -15.02 16.91
N ASP A 38 15.88 -13.71 16.96
CA ASP A 38 15.12 -12.80 17.85
C ASP A 38 13.76 -12.38 17.27
N MET A 39 13.49 -12.60 15.98
CA MET A 39 12.22 -12.19 15.33
C MET A 39 11.03 -13.12 15.61
N SER A 40 11.06 -13.92 16.68
CA SER A 40 9.97 -14.83 17.07
C SER A 40 9.51 -15.79 15.96
N GLY A 41 10.43 -16.22 15.07
CA GLY A 41 10.11 -17.11 13.95
C GLY A 41 9.44 -16.44 12.74
N VAL A 42 9.46 -15.10 12.66
CA VAL A 42 9.01 -14.32 11.49
C VAL A 42 10.19 -14.11 10.53
N ASP A 43 10.04 -14.52 9.27
CA ASP A 43 10.96 -14.15 8.18
C ASP A 43 10.52 -12.83 7.53
N LEU A 44 11.28 -11.77 7.84
CA LEU A 44 10.97 -10.39 7.48
C LEU A 44 11.86 -9.88 6.35
N THR A 45 11.24 -9.53 5.22
CA THR A 45 11.86 -8.75 4.14
C THR A 45 11.30 -7.33 4.14
N VAL A 46 12.18 -6.33 4.15
CA VAL A 46 11.81 -4.90 4.16
C VAL A 46 12.38 -4.17 2.96
N CYS A 47 11.55 -3.36 2.31
CA CYS A 47 11.96 -2.38 1.30
C CYS A 47 11.81 -0.97 1.88
N VAL A 48 12.91 -0.22 1.97
CA VAL A 48 12.90 1.15 2.47
C VAL A 48 12.76 2.11 1.29
N LEU A 49 11.75 2.97 1.33
CA LEU A 49 11.44 3.92 0.27
C LEU A 49 11.64 5.36 0.77
N THR A 50 12.31 6.19 -0.02
CA THR A 50 12.48 7.62 0.28
C THR A 50 11.21 8.39 -0.07
N ILE A 51 10.64 9.09 0.90
CA ILE A 51 9.48 9.97 0.71
C ILE A 51 9.85 11.07 -0.29
N GLY A 52 8.98 11.34 -1.28
CA GLY A 52 9.18 12.37 -2.31
C GLY A 52 9.56 11.83 -3.69
N TYR A 53 10.12 10.62 -3.79
CA TYR A 53 10.33 9.93 -5.08
C TYR A 53 9.21 8.96 -5.44
N TRP A 54 8.45 8.51 -4.44
CA TRP A 54 7.36 7.55 -4.60
C TRP A 54 6.01 8.20 -4.30
N ARG A 55 5.02 7.96 -5.17
CA ARG A 55 3.63 8.44 -5.00
C ARG A 55 2.96 7.67 -3.86
N THR A 56 3.23 8.05 -2.62
CA THR A 56 2.58 7.48 -1.44
C THR A 56 1.53 8.44 -0.89
N GLN A 57 0.44 7.89 -0.36
CA GLN A 57 -0.60 8.68 0.31
C GLN A 57 -0.01 9.50 1.46
N SER A 58 -0.63 10.65 1.73
CA SER A 58 -0.21 11.61 2.76
C SER A 58 -0.24 11.03 4.19
N ALA A 59 -1.09 10.01 4.42
CA ALA A 59 -1.28 9.39 5.72
C ALA A 59 -1.25 7.86 5.60
N THR A 60 -0.51 7.21 6.49
CA THR A 60 -0.57 5.75 6.64
C THR A 60 -1.93 5.35 7.20
N PRO A 61 -2.67 4.43 6.56
CA PRO A 61 -3.84 3.85 7.18
C PRO A 61 -3.43 3.17 8.49
N LYS A 62 -4.21 3.40 9.55
CA LYS A 62 -4.02 2.74 10.84
C LYS A 62 -4.21 1.23 10.69
N CYS A 63 -3.47 0.46 11.49
CA CYS A 63 -3.56 -1.00 11.52
C CYS A 63 -2.85 -1.56 12.76
N ASN A 64 -3.57 -2.30 13.58
CA ASN A 64 -3.04 -3.04 14.71
C ASN A 64 -2.42 -4.36 14.24
N ILE A 65 -1.19 -4.30 13.72
CA ILE A 65 -0.44 -5.48 13.28
C ILE A 65 -0.34 -6.54 14.42
N PRO A 66 -0.44 -7.85 14.15
CA PRO A 66 -0.26 -8.87 15.17
C PRO A 66 1.09 -8.76 15.92
N PRO A 67 1.19 -9.20 17.20
CA PRO A 67 2.38 -8.99 18.02
C PRO A 67 3.69 -9.50 17.43
N ALA A 68 3.70 -10.70 16.82
CA ALA A 68 4.90 -11.30 16.24
C ALA A 68 5.49 -10.46 15.07
N PRO A 69 4.75 -10.14 13.99
CA PRO A 69 5.26 -9.26 12.93
C PRO A 69 5.57 -7.83 13.42
N ARG A 70 4.82 -7.30 14.41
CA ARG A 70 5.13 -6.00 15.00
C ARG A 70 6.49 -6.02 15.70
N HIS A 71 6.78 -7.06 16.48
CA HIS A 71 8.05 -7.21 17.17
C HIS A 71 9.22 -7.32 16.19
N ALA A 72 9.08 -8.15 15.16
CA ALA A 72 10.08 -8.27 14.09
C ALA A 72 10.38 -6.92 13.41
N PHE A 73 9.33 -6.14 13.12
CA PHE A 73 9.49 -4.80 12.56
C PHE A 73 10.19 -3.83 13.53
N GLU A 74 9.89 -3.87 14.82
CA GLU A 74 10.54 -3.00 15.81
C GLU A 74 12.03 -3.31 15.98
N ILE A 75 12.43 -4.59 15.91
CA ILE A 75 13.85 -4.98 15.89
C ILE A 75 14.53 -4.37 14.65
N PHE A 76 13.94 -4.54 13.47
CA PHE A 76 14.45 -3.93 12.24
C PHE A 76 14.53 -2.40 12.34
N ARG A 77 13.49 -1.76 12.86
CA ARG A 77 13.40 -0.31 13.01
C ARG A 77 14.52 0.23 13.88
N ARG A 78 14.77 -0.39 15.04
CA ARG A 78 15.89 -0.03 15.94
C ARG A 78 17.23 -0.18 15.23
N PHE A 79 17.43 -1.30 14.53
CA PHE A 79 18.65 -1.54 13.75
C PHE A 79 18.86 -0.46 12.68
N TYR A 80 17.82 -0.10 11.93
CA TYR A 80 17.89 0.88 10.85
C TYR A 80 18.19 2.29 11.40
N LEU A 81 17.47 2.71 12.45
CA LEU A 81 17.63 4.03 13.05
C LEU A 81 18.97 4.20 13.80
N ALA A 82 19.54 3.11 14.34
CA ALA A 82 20.88 3.14 14.92
C ALA A 82 21.97 3.46 13.88
N LYS A 83 21.75 3.11 12.60
CA LYS A 83 22.65 3.47 11.49
C LYS A 83 22.29 4.79 10.79
N HIS A 84 21.04 5.22 10.91
CA HIS A 84 20.50 6.40 10.25
C HIS A 84 19.73 7.27 11.26
N SER A 85 20.47 7.91 12.17
CA SER A 85 19.92 8.66 13.32
C SER A 85 18.97 9.80 12.92
N ASP A 86 19.20 10.39 11.75
CA ASP A 86 18.48 11.59 11.31
C ASP A 86 17.22 11.26 10.49
N ARG A 87 16.86 9.98 10.39
CA ARG A 87 15.71 9.52 9.61
C ARG A 87 14.55 9.12 10.50
N GLN A 88 13.34 9.22 9.98
CA GLN A 88 12.16 8.58 10.54
C GLN A 88 11.70 7.46 9.62
N LEU A 89 11.29 6.34 10.21
CA LEU A 89 10.75 5.19 9.49
C LEU A 89 9.25 5.08 9.77
N THR A 90 8.46 5.07 8.70
CA THR A 90 7.01 4.93 8.76
C THR A 90 6.58 3.68 7.98
N LEU A 91 5.80 2.80 8.61
CA LEU A 91 5.37 1.55 8.01
C LEU A 91 4.10 1.72 7.17
N GLN A 92 4.16 1.34 5.89
CA GLN A 92 3.04 1.42 4.95
C GLN A 92 2.25 0.10 4.89
N HIS A 93 1.25 -0.07 5.78
CA HIS A 93 0.48 -1.32 5.91
C HIS A 93 -0.17 -1.79 4.61
N HIS A 94 -0.70 -0.86 3.80
CA HIS A 94 -1.41 -1.19 2.57
C HIS A 94 -0.51 -1.72 1.44
N MET A 95 0.80 -1.48 1.52
CA MET A 95 1.78 -1.94 0.53
C MET A 95 2.38 -3.31 0.87
N GLY A 96 2.07 -3.84 2.05
CA GLY A 96 2.64 -5.09 2.55
C GLY A 96 1.87 -6.33 2.11
N SER A 97 2.59 -7.45 2.09
CA SER A 97 2.04 -8.80 1.94
C SER A 97 2.58 -9.68 3.08
N ALA A 98 2.00 -10.88 3.22
CA ALA A 98 2.42 -11.89 4.17
C ALA A 98 2.15 -13.30 3.64
N GLY A 99 3.03 -14.24 3.98
CA GLY A 99 2.78 -15.68 3.90
C GLY A 99 2.28 -16.20 5.24
N LEU A 100 1.20 -16.98 5.26
CA LEU A 100 0.64 -17.58 6.47
C LEU A 100 0.56 -19.09 6.30
N ASN A 101 1.09 -19.91 7.22
CA ASN A 101 0.71 -21.32 7.23
C ASN A 101 -0.60 -21.49 7.98
N ALA A 102 -1.64 -21.84 7.23
CA ALA A 102 -2.95 -22.15 7.73
C ALA A 102 -3.08 -23.66 7.96
N THR A 103 -3.64 -24.03 9.11
CA THR A 103 -4.00 -25.42 9.42
C THR A 103 -5.51 -25.49 9.62
N PHE A 104 -6.19 -26.26 8.80
CA PHE A 104 -7.61 -26.54 8.88
C PHE A 104 -7.83 -27.93 9.49
N TYR A 105 -8.88 -28.07 10.29
CA TYR A 105 -9.19 -29.27 11.05
C TYR A 105 -10.58 -29.79 10.66
N GLY A 106 -10.81 -31.09 10.84
CA GLY A 106 -12.11 -31.74 10.66
C GLY A 106 -12.30 -32.40 9.27
N PRO A 107 -13.25 -33.33 9.13
CA PRO A 107 -13.53 -34.01 7.86
C PRO A 107 -14.07 -33.05 6.79
N VAL A 108 -13.81 -33.36 5.51
CA VAL A 108 -14.40 -32.63 4.38
C VAL A 108 -15.65 -33.36 3.94
N GLU A 109 -16.78 -32.66 3.94
CA GLU A 109 -18.02 -33.17 3.35
C GLU A 109 -18.01 -32.90 1.84
N LYS A 110 -18.17 -33.94 1.00
CA LYS A 110 -18.48 -33.76 -0.43
C LYS A 110 -19.97 -33.53 -0.62
N GLU A 111 -20.34 -32.85 -1.71
CA GLU A 111 -21.74 -32.68 -2.16
C GLU A 111 -22.51 -34.00 -2.36
N ASP A 112 -21.80 -35.12 -2.47
CA ASP A 112 -22.35 -36.48 -2.63
C ASP A 112 -22.48 -37.26 -1.30
N GLY A 113 -22.28 -36.60 -0.14
CA GLY A 113 -22.37 -37.23 1.18
C GLY A 113 -21.26 -38.25 1.49
N SER A 114 -20.33 -38.48 0.57
CA SER A 114 -19.22 -39.42 0.72
C SER A 114 -17.99 -38.75 1.36
N GLU A 115 -17.49 -39.35 2.44
CA GLU A 115 -16.24 -38.92 3.09
C GLU A 115 -15.04 -39.10 2.14
N VAL A 116 -14.17 -38.10 2.04
CA VAL A 116 -12.97 -38.15 1.19
C VAL A 116 -11.75 -38.47 2.04
N GLY A 117 -11.11 -39.60 1.75
CA GLY A 117 -9.71 -39.81 2.08
C GLY A 117 -8.86 -38.70 1.48
N VAL A 118 -8.02 -38.08 2.32
CA VAL A 118 -7.25 -36.85 2.07
C VAL A 118 -6.57 -36.85 0.69
N GLY A 119 -7.18 -36.15 -0.27
CA GLY A 119 -6.57 -35.88 -1.56
C GLY A 119 -5.43 -34.88 -1.41
N GLY A 120 -4.19 -35.37 -1.32
CA GLY A 120 -2.97 -34.59 -1.54
C GLY A 120 -2.52 -33.70 -0.38
N ALA A 121 -2.31 -34.27 0.80
CA ALA A 121 -1.39 -33.71 1.80
C ALA A 121 -0.85 -34.86 2.64
N GLN A 122 0.48 -34.89 2.87
CA GLN A 122 1.18 -35.97 3.59
C GLN A 122 0.41 -36.39 4.86
N VAL A 123 -0.08 -37.63 4.82
CA VAL A 123 -0.80 -38.30 5.91
C VAL A 123 0.15 -38.45 7.09
N THR A 124 -0.01 -37.60 8.09
CA THR A 124 0.66 -37.68 9.39
C THR A 124 -0.41 -37.83 10.46
N GLY A 125 -1.06 -39.00 10.59
CA GLY A 125 -1.87 -39.45 11.75
C GLY A 125 -2.97 -38.52 12.30
N SER A 126 -3.22 -37.37 11.68
CA SER A 126 -4.02 -36.25 12.15
C SER A 126 -4.76 -35.72 10.93
N ASN A 127 -6.09 -35.65 11.00
CA ASN A 127 -6.98 -35.11 9.96
C ASN A 127 -6.83 -33.59 9.83
N THR A 128 -5.62 -33.13 9.50
CA THR A 128 -5.23 -31.72 9.37
C THR A 128 -4.82 -31.42 7.95
N ARG A 129 -5.44 -30.39 7.36
CA ARG A 129 -5.07 -29.85 6.04
C ARG A 129 -4.21 -28.61 6.24
N LYS A 130 -3.01 -28.61 5.66
CA LYS A 130 -2.06 -27.50 5.77
C LYS A 130 -1.92 -26.78 4.44
N HIS A 131 -1.97 -25.46 4.47
CA HIS A 131 -1.83 -24.59 3.30
C HIS A 131 -1.00 -23.36 3.62
N ILE A 132 -0.33 -22.79 2.62
CA ILE A 132 0.34 -21.50 2.70
C ILE A 132 -0.52 -20.46 2.00
N LEU A 133 -1.08 -19.52 2.76
CA LEU A 133 -1.87 -18.40 2.24
C LEU A 133 -0.96 -17.20 2.00
N GLN A 134 -0.93 -16.69 0.76
CA GLN A 134 -0.32 -15.41 0.44
C GLN A 134 -1.41 -14.34 0.46
N VAL A 135 -1.27 -13.38 1.36
CA VAL A 135 -2.28 -12.40 1.70
C VAL A 135 -1.68 -10.99 1.81
N SER A 136 -2.51 -9.96 1.79
CA SER A 136 -2.11 -8.60 2.16
C SER A 136 -1.93 -8.46 3.68
N THR A 137 -1.26 -7.40 4.14
CA THR A 137 -1.11 -7.13 5.57
C THR A 137 -2.46 -6.96 6.29
N PHE A 138 -3.47 -6.38 5.64
CA PHE A 138 -4.82 -6.26 6.22
C PHE A 138 -5.50 -7.63 6.36
N GLN A 139 -5.45 -8.45 5.31
CA GLN A 139 -5.97 -9.83 5.36
C GLN A 139 -5.25 -10.64 6.44
N MET A 140 -3.92 -10.52 6.56
CA MET A 140 -3.13 -11.15 7.62
C MET A 140 -3.60 -10.75 9.02
N THR A 141 -3.77 -9.44 9.24
CA THR A 141 -4.20 -8.90 10.53
C THR A 141 -5.57 -9.43 10.93
N ILE A 142 -6.50 -9.52 9.99
CA ILE A 142 -7.84 -10.08 10.20
C ILE A 142 -7.78 -11.58 10.48
N LEU A 143 -7.04 -12.36 9.68
CA LEU A 143 -6.94 -13.81 9.85
C LEU A 143 -6.34 -14.20 11.21
N MET A 144 -5.38 -13.40 11.70
CA MET A 144 -4.74 -13.65 12.98
C MET A 144 -5.66 -13.47 14.19
N LEU A 145 -6.77 -12.72 14.06
CA LEU A 145 -7.78 -12.64 15.13
C LEU A 145 -8.41 -14.00 15.43
N PHE A 146 -8.61 -14.81 14.39
CA PHE A 146 -9.28 -16.11 14.50
C PHE A 146 -8.48 -17.16 15.27
N ASN A 147 -7.22 -16.89 15.62
CA ASN A 147 -6.44 -17.72 16.52
C ASN A 147 -6.91 -17.61 17.98
N ASN A 148 -7.59 -16.52 18.34
CA ASN A 148 -8.07 -16.28 19.69
C ASN A 148 -9.54 -16.66 19.86
N ARG A 149 -10.36 -16.50 18.80
CA ARG A 149 -11.79 -16.82 18.79
C ARG A 149 -12.22 -17.33 17.43
N GLU A 150 -13.10 -18.31 17.39
CA GLU A 150 -13.56 -18.92 16.12
C GLU A 150 -14.51 -18.01 15.31
N LYS A 151 -15.19 -17.08 15.99
CA LYS A 151 -16.24 -16.24 15.41
C LYS A 151 -16.06 -14.78 15.83
N TYR A 152 -16.25 -13.87 14.89
CA TYR A 152 -16.17 -12.43 15.12
C TYR A 152 -17.31 -11.70 14.42
N MET A 153 -17.90 -10.72 15.09
CA MET A 153 -18.76 -9.74 14.42
C MET A 153 -17.90 -8.73 13.66
N PHE A 154 -18.38 -8.27 12.51
CA PHE A 154 -17.66 -7.31 11.65
C PHE A 154 -17.16 -6.07 12.42
N GLU A 155 -18.00 -5.47 13.25
CA GLU A 155 -17.66 -4.29 14.06
C GLU A 155 -16.50 -4.57 15.02
N LYS A 156 -16.45 -5.79 15.57
CA LYS A 156 -15.37 -6.18 16.48
C LYS A 156 -14.05 -6.34 15.74
N ILE A 157 -14.09 -6.86 14.51
CA ILE A 157 -12.91 -6.93 13.63
C ILE A 157 -12.41 -5.50 13.35
N GLN A 158 -13.28 -4.57 13.02
CA GLN A 158 -12.89 -3.17 12.77
C GLN A 158 -12.24 -2.54 14.00
N GLN A 159 -12.84 -2.71 15.18
CA GLN A 159 -12.30 -2.20 16.44
C GLN A 159 -10.94 -2.80 16.83
N GLU A 160 -10.79 -4.13 16.74
CA GLU A 160 -9.54 -4.80 17.14
C GLU A 160 -8.41 -4.52 16.16
N THR A 161 -8.72 -4.46 14.86
CA THR A 161 -7.70 -4.22 13.82
C THR A 161 -7.36 -2.74 13.61
N ASP A 162 -8.21 -1.79 14.01
CA ASP A 162 -8.08 -0.35 13.78
C ASP A 162 -7.78 0.00 12.31
N ILE A 163 -8.31 -0.80 11.38
CA ILE A 163 -8.16 -0.57 9.94
C ILE A 163 -9.31 0.33 9.45
N PRO A 164 -9.04 1.37 8.62
CA PRO A 164 -10.07 2.29 8.12
C PRO A 164 -11.23 1.58 7.40
N GLU A 165 -12.47 1.98 7.68
CA GLU A 165 -13.73 1.30 7.38
C GLU A 165 -13.85 0.62 5.99
N ARG A 166 -13.26 1.21 4.94
CA ARG A 166 -13.30 0.67 3.57
C ARG A 166 -12.42 -0.57 3.35
N GLU A 167 -11.30 -0.66 4.06
CA GLU A 167 -10.28 -1.68 3.85
C GLU A 167 -10.64 -3.05 4.48
N PRO A 168 -11.24 -3.14 5.69
CA PRO A 168 -11.75 -4.40 6.24
C PRO A 168 -12.81 -5.04 5.36
N VAL A 169 -13.70 -4.24 4.78
CA VAL A 169 -14.74 -4.72 3.85
C VAL A 169 -14.09 -5.41 2.66
N ARG A 170 -13.11 -4.78 2.00
CA ARG A 170 -12.39 -5.34 0.85
C ARG A 170 -11.63 -6.60 1.21
N ALA A 171 -10.92 -6.58 2.34
CA ALA A 171 -10.17 -7.75 2.82
C ALA A 171 -11.11 -8.92 3.13
N LEU A 172 -12.21 -8.68 3.85
CA LEU A 172 -13.21 -9.70 4.17
C LEU A 172 -13.97 -10.19 2.93
N GLN A 173 -14.25 -9.34 1.95
CA GLN A 173 -14.82 -9.76 0.67
C GLN A 173 -13.89 -10.74 -0.05
N SER A 174 -12.58 -10.49 -0.10
CA SER A 174 -11.64 -11.46 -0.69
C SER A 174 -11.53 -12.77 0.10
N LEU A 175 -11.69 -12.73 1.42
CA LEU A 175 -11.56 -13.90 2.29
C LEU A 175 -12.84 -14.76 2.36
N ALA A 176 -14.01 -14.11 2.33
CA ALA A 176 -15.32 -14.75 2.54
C ALA A 176 -16.21 -14.83 1.30
N CYS A 177 -16.03 -13.91 0.34
CA CYS A 177 -16.83 -13.80 -0.89
C CYS A 177 -15.98 -13.95 -2.16
N GLY A 178 -14.81 -14.59 -2.04
CA GLY A 178 -13.88 -14.82 -3.14
C GLY A 178 -14.43 -15.76 -4.22
N LYS A 179 -13.55 -16.33 -5.05
CA LYS A 179 -13.95 -17.34 -6.04
C LYS A 179 -14.74 -18.45 -5.33
N ALA A 180 -15.90 -18.82 -5.88
CA ALA A 180 -16.90 -19.69 -5.26
C ALA A 180 -16.35 -21.02 -4.74
N THR A 181 -15.20 -21.46 -5.24
CA THR A 181 -14.57 -22.72 -4.89
C THR A 181 -13.66 -22.68 -3.66
N GLN A 182 -13.32 -21.51 -3.08
CA GLN A 182 -12.26 -21.40 -2.05
C GLN A 182 -12.40 -20.25 -1.03
N PRO A 183 -13.55 -20.00 -0.37
CA PRO A 183 -13.62 -19.02 0.71
C PRO A 183 -12.91 -19.55 1.97
N VAL A 184 -11.93 -18.81 2.50
CA VAL A 184 -11.21 -19.18 3.74
C VAL A 184 -12.05 -18.84 4.98
N LEU A 185 -12.92 -17.84 4.86
CA LEU A 185 -13.89 -17.45 5.88
C LEU A 185 -15.31 -17.68 5.37
N THR A 186 -16.24 -17.96 6.26
CA THR A 186 -17.68 -17.95 5.99
C THR A 186 -18.33 -16.77 6.68
N LYS A 187 -19.52 -16.39 6.21
CA LYS A 187 -20.28 -15.30 6.81
C LYS A 187 -21.77 -15.59 6.89
N GLU A 188 -22.39 -15.03 7.91
CA GLU A 188 -23.83 -15.08 8.15
C GLU A 188 -24.36 -13.65 8.33
N PRO A 189 -25.38 -13.22 7.55
CA PRO A 189 -26.06 -13.95 6.47
C PRO A 189 -25.20 -14.10 5.20
N LYS A 190 -25.44 -15.17 4.43
CA LYS A 190 -24.77 -15.41 3.13
C LYS A 190 -25.21 -14.34 2.12
N SER A 191 -24.30 -13.45 1.74
CA SER A 191 -24.54 -12.42 0.70
C SER A 191 -23.21 -12.05 0.04
N LYS A 192 -23.20 -11.18 -0.97
CA LYS A 192 -21.95 -10.70 -1.60
C LYS A 192 -21.36 -9.47 -0.89
N GLU A 193 -22.10 -8.88 0.04
CA GLU A 193 -21.75 -7.66 0.74
C GLU A 193 -21.37 -7.96 2.20
N ILE A 194 -20.39 -7.23 2.72
CA ILE A 194 -20.04 -7.22 4.14
C ILE A 194 -20.69 -5.98 4.73
N LYS A 195 -21.54 -6.16 5.75
CA LYS A 195 -22.25 -5.09 6.45
C LYS A 195 -22.06 -5.23 7.96
N ASN A 196 -22.40 -4.18 8.68
CA ASN A 196 -22.51 -4.22 10.14
C ASN A 196 -23.50 -5.31 10.56
N GLY A 197 -23.20 -5.99 11.67
CA GLY A 197 -23.94 -7.17 12.12
C GLY A 197 -23.60 -8.50 11.39
N CYS A 198 -22.74 -8.51 10.37
CA CYS A 198 -22.28 -9.78 9.78
C CYS A 198 -21.40 -10.56 10.77
N LEU A 199 -21.75 -11.82 10.99
CA LEU A 199 -20.93 -12.78 11.73
C LEU A 199 -19.96 -13.46 10.76
N ILE A 200 -18.66 -13.38 11.05
CA ILE A 200 -17.60 -13.99 10.26
C ILE A 200 -17.00 -15.14 11.04
N THR A 201 -16.81 -16.28 10.39
CA THR A 201 -16.28 -17.51 10.99
C THR A 201 -15.27 -18.18 10.08
N VAL A 202 -14.38 -19.01 10.61
CA VAL A 202 -13.43 -19.78 9.79
C VAL A 202 -14.15 -20.86 8.99
N ASN A 203 -13.83 -21.00 7.69
CA ASN A 203 -14.36 -22.08 6.87
C ASN A 203 -13.58 -23.39 7.10
N ASN A 204 -14.10 -24.28 7.94
CA ASN A 204 -13.48 -25.59 8.17
C ASN A 204 -13.59 -26.53 6.95
N GLN A 205 -14.56 -26.29 6.07
CA GLN A 205 -14.73 -27.03 4.80
C GLN A 205 -13.81 -26.52 3.68
N PHE A 206 -12.89 -25.61 3.99
CA PHE A 206 -11.92 -25.13 3.02
C PHE A 206 -11.05 -26.27 2.47
N THR A 207 -11.04 -26.40 1.15
CA THR A 207 -10.17 -27.33 0.42
C THR A 207 -9.56 -26.66 -0.80
N SER A 208 -8.33 -27.05 -1.12
CA SER A 208 -7.62 -26.57 -2.31
C SER A 208 -6.69 -27.65 -2.83
N LYS A 209 -6.62 -27.77 -4.16
CA LYS A 209 -5.61 -28.60 -4.84
C LYS A 209 -4.20 -28.01 -4.71
N LEU A 210 -4.10 -26.72 -4.41
CA LEU A 210 -2.83 -26.01 -4.30
C LEU A 210 -2.40 -25.91 -2.83
N HIS A 211 -1.17 -26.32 -2.54
CA HIS A 211 -0.56 -26.13 -1.22
C HIS A 211 -0.32 -24.64 -0.92
N ARG A 212 0.10 -23.85 -1.92
CA ARG A 212 0.29 -22.40 -1.82
C ARG A 212 -0.82 -21.67 -2.58
N ILE A 213 -1.59 -20.84 -1.87
CA ILE A 213 -2.76 -20.16 -2.40
C ILE A 213 -2.54 -18.65 -2.29
N LYS A 214 -2.70 -17.95 -3.42
CA LYS A 214 -2.67 -16.48 -3.44
C LYS A 214 -4.08 -15.94 -3.34
N ILE A 215 -4.41 -15.34 -2.20
CA ILE A 215 -5.69 -14.65 -2.00
C ILE A 215 -5.52 -13.24 -2.55
N GLN A 216 -6.04 -13.03 -3.75
CA GLN A 216 -6.04 -11.70 -4.34
C GLN A 216 -7.01 -10.83 -3.55
N THR A 217 -6.53 -9.69 -3.08
CA THR A 217 -7.40 -8.62 -2.60
C THR A 217 -8.37 -8.27 -3.71
N VAL A 218 -9.66 -8.11 -3.37
CA VAL A 218 -10.64 -7.63 -4.35
C VAL A 218 -10.18 -6.26 -4.79
N ALA A 219 -9.65 -6.17 -6.01
CA ALA A 219 -9.46 -4.89 -6.67
C ALA A 219 -10.80 -4.19 -6.66
N ALA A 220 -10.82 -2.90 -6.37
CA ALA A 220 -12.04 -2.12 -6.33
C ALA A 220 -12.80 -2.30 -7.67
N LYS A 221 -13.80 -3.20 -7.71
CA LYS A 221 -14.74 -3.36 -8.83
C LYS A 221 -15.77 -2.24 -8.72
N GLN A 222 -15.24 -1.04 -8.88
CA GLN A 222 -15.79 0.31 -8.88
C GLN A 222 -14.52 1.12 -8.73
N GLY A 223 -14.13 1.81 -9.81
CA GLY A 223 -12.76 2.24 -10.09
C GLY A 223 -11.96 2.62 -8.85
N GLU A 224 -10.67 2.23 -8.84
CA GLU A 224 -9.63 2.86 -8.00
C GLU A 224 -10.06 4.28 -7.66
N SER A 225 -10.40 4.46 -6.39
CA SER A 225 -11.37 5.43 -5.93
C SER A 225 -11.13 6.81 -6.54
N ASP A 226 -12.19 7.40 -7.11
CA ASP A 226 -12.27 8.80 -7.56
C ASP A 226 -11.42 9.77 -6.69
N PRO A 227 -11.42 9.70 -5.34
CA PRO A 227 -10.57 10.55 -4.50
C PRO A 227 -9.06 10.34 -4.61
N GLU A 228 -8.53 9.12 -4.68
CA GLU A 228 -7.07 8.88 -4.69
C GLU A 228 -6.46 9.26 -6.05
N ARG A 229 -7.15 8.94 -7.15
CA ARG A 229 -6.78 9.39 -8.50
C ARG A 229 -6.89 10.91 -8.60
N LYS A 230 -7.93 11.51 -8.01
CA LYS A 230 -8.11 12.96 -7.97
C LYS A 230 -7.05 13.65 -7.13
N GLU A 231 -6.70 13.15 -5.96
CA GLU A 231 -5.61 13.69 -5.12
C GLU A 231 -4.27 13.57 -5.85
N THR A 232 -4.00 12.43 -6.47
CA THR A 232 -2.77 12.22 -7.25
C THR A 232 -2.69 13.16 -8.43
N ARG A 233 -3.79 13.34 -9.16
CA ARG A 233 -3.87 14.27 -10.28
C ARG A 233 -3.73 15.72 -9.81
N GLN A 234 -4.35 16.06 -8.69
CA GLN A 234 -4.29 17.39 -8.10
C GLN A 234 -2.87 17.74 -7.62
N LYS A 235 -2.16 16.81 -6.99
CA LYS A 235 -0.75 17.00 -6.62
C LYS A 235 0.15 17.18 -7.84
N VAL A 236 -0.03 16.38 -8.89
CA VAL A 236 0.70 16.57 -10.16
C VAL A 236 0.40 17.94 -10.76
N ASP A 237 -0.86 18.37 -10.73
CA ASP A 237 -1.26 19.68 -11.22
C ASP A 237 -0.71 20.82 -10.34
N ASP A 238 -0.56 20.60 -9.03
CA ASP A 238 0.08 21.55 -8.10
C ASP A 238 1.59 21.65 -8.33
N ASP A 239 2.29 20.54 -8.53
CA ASP A 239 3.72 20.53 -8.87
C ASP A 239 3.96 21.27 -10.19
N ARG A 240 3.14 21.00 -11.21
CA ARG A 240 3.18 21.72 -12.50
C ARG A 240 2.97 23.22 -12.33
N LYS A 241 2.16 23.68 -11.38
CA LYS A 241 1.99 25.13 -11.12
C LYS A 241 3.30 25.75 -10.65
N HIS A 242 4.00 25.10 -9.73
CA HIS A 242 5.29 25.58 -9.23
C HIS A 242 6.36 25.56 -10.34
N GLU A 243 6.39 24.53 -11.18
CA GLU A 243 7.31 24.46 -12.32
C GLU A 243 7.07 25.58 -13.34
N ILE A 244 5.80 25.92 -13.62
CA ILE A 244 5.44 27.06 -14.49
C ILE A 244 5.87 28.38 -13.85
N GLU A 245 5.59 28.61 -12.57
CA GLU A 245 6.01 29.84 -11.86
C GLU A 245 7.53 30.00 -11.87
N ALA A 246 8.28 28.92 -11.62
CA ALA A 246 9.74 28.91 -11.68
C ALA A 246 10.27 29.16 -13.11
N ALA A 247 9.64 28.62 -14.15
CA ALA A 247 9.99 28.92 -15.54
C ALA A 247 9.78 30.40 -15.87
N ILE A 248 8.64 30.99 -15.49
CA ILE A 248 8.36 32.42 -15.68
C ILE A 248 9.44 33.28 -15.00
N VAL A 249 9.76 33.02 -13.74
CA VAL A 249 10.79 33.79 -13.01
C VAL A 249 12.17 33.64 -13.65
N ARG A 250 12.57 32.43 -14.08
CA ARG A 250 13.85 32.20 -14.77
C ARG A 250 13.97 32.99 -16.08
N ILE A 251 12.87 33.18 -16.81
CA ILE A 251 12.85 33.97 -18.06
C ILE A 251 12.82 35.47 -17.76
N MET A 252 11.96 35.90 -16.84
CA MET A 252 11.71 37.32 -16.55
C MET A 252 12.85 37.99 -15.77
N LYS A 253 13.49 37.28 -14.84
CA LYS A 253 14.57 37.82 -13.99
C LYS A 253 15.73 38.42 -14.79
N PRO A 254 16.29 37.76 -15.82
CA PRO A 254 17.35 38.35 -16.65
C PRO A 254 16.83 39.36 -17.68
N ARG A 255 15.63 39.16 -18.24
CA ARG A 255 15.12 40.00 -19.34
C ARG A 255 14.45 41.29 -18.88
N LYS A 256 14.02 41.34 -17.62
CA LYS A 256 13.39 42.47 -16.90
C LYS A 256 12.07 42.97 -17.47
N LYS A 257 11.85 42.96 -18.78
CA LYS A 257 10.61 43.39 -19.46
C LYS A 257 10.28 42.44 -20.62
N MET A 258 9.01 42.03 -20.73
CA MET A 258 8.57 41.11 -21.79
C MET A 258 7.09 41.25 -22.12
N GLN A 259 6.73 41.09 -23.40
CA GLN A 259 5.35 41.05 -23.86
C GLN A 259 4.69 39.68 -23.55
N HIS A 260 3.41 39.68 -23.22
CA HIS A 260 2.63 38.50 -22.84
C HIS A 260 2.76 37.32 -23.81
N ASN A 261 2.55 37.55 -25.11
CA ASN A 261 2.60 36.47 -26.11
C ASN A 261 3.99 35.83 -26.20
N VAL A 262 5.05 36.66 -26.12
CA VAL A 262 6.44 36.19 -26.13
C VAL A 262 6.73 35.35 -24.89
N LEU A 263 6.30 35.83 -23.71
CA LEU A 263 6.48 35.10 -22.45
C LEU A 263 5.77 33.75 -22.47
N VAL A 264 4.53 33.68 -22.98
CA VAL A 264 3.78 32.42 -23.09
C VAL A 264 4.50 31.42 -24.00
N VAL A 265 5.02 31.86 -25.13
CA VAL A 265 5.77 31.00 -26.07
C VAL A 265 7.06 30.48 -25.43
N GLU A 266 7.84 31.35 -24.77
CA GLU A 266 9.10 30.94 -24.14
C GLU A 266 8.89 29.98 -22.97
N VAL A 267 7.89 30.22 -22.12
CA VAL A 267 7.53 29.32 -21.02
C VAL A 267 7.10 27.96 -21.57
N THR A 268 6.29 27.94 -22.63
CA THR A 268 5.85 26.69 -23.28
C THR A 268 7.04 25.93 -23.86
N GLN A 269 7.96 26.63 -24.51
CA GLN A 269 9.16 26.02 -25.10
C GLN A 269 10.10 25.44 -24.03
N GLN A 270 10.28 26.14 -22.91
CA GLN A 270 11.14 25.68 -21.81
C GLN A 270 10.59 24.42 -21.12
N LEU A 271 9.26 24.31 -20.99
CA LEU A 271 8.62 23.19 -20.29
C LEU A 271 8.27 22.00 -21.20
N LYS A 272 8.33 22.18 -22.53
CA LYS A 272 7.94 21.18 -23.54
C LYS A 272 8.55 19.78 -23.35
N ALA A 273 9.75 19.69 -22.80
CA ALA A 273 10.42 18.42 -22.53
C ALA A 273 9.78 17.61 -21.37
N GLN A 274 9.09 18.28 -20.44
CA GLN A 274 8.43 17.67 -19.28
C GLN A 274 6.91 17.59 -19.48
N PHE A 275 6.28 18.67 -19.94
CA PHE A 275 4.84 18.73 -20.25
C PHE A 275 4.51 19.97 -21.09
N LEU A 276 3.31 19.97 -21.69
CA LEU A 276 2.84 21.10 -22.50
C LEU A 276 1.79 21.93 -21.73
N PRO A 277 2.19 23.04 -21.08
CA PRO A 277 1.24 23.90 -20.36
C PRO A 277 0.29 24.62 -21.32
N SER A 278 -0.99 24.75 -20.94
CA SER A 278 -1.93 25.55 -21.74
C SER A 278 -1.73 27.06 -21.49
N PRO A 279 -1.96 27.92 -22.49
CA PRO A 279 -1.83 29.38 -22.33
C PRO A 279 -2.69 29.95 -21.19
N VAL A 280 -3.86 29.35 -20.95
CA VAL A 280 -4.77 29.76 -19.87
C VAL A 280 -4.16 29.52 -18.49
N VAL A 281 -3.47 28.39 -18.30
CA VAL A 281 -2.79 28.09 -17.03
C VAL A 281 -1.61 29.02 -16.82
N ILE A 282 -0.80 29.28 -17.86
CA ILE A 282 0.33 30.23 -17.79
C ILE A 282 -0.16 31.63 -17.39
N LYS A 283 -1.24 32.12 -18.00
CA LYS A 283 -1.86 33.40 -17.65
C LYS A 283 -2.25 33.46 -16.17
N LYS A 284 -2.93 32.42 -15.67
CA LYS A 284 -3.31 32.34 -14.24
C LYS A 284 -2.10 32.32 -13.30
N ARG A 285 -0.96 31.77 -13.73
CA ARG A 285 0.30 31.79 -12.95
C ARG A 285 0.95 33.17 -12.96
N ILE A 286 0.95 33.87 -14.10
CA ILE A 286 1.43 35.25 -14.19
C ILE A 286 0.62 36.17 -13.26
N GLU A 287 -0.70 36.02 -13.22
CA GLU A 287 -1.57 36.78 -12.32
C GLU A 287 -1.20 36.55 -10.85
N GLY A 288 -1.00 35.29 -10.43
CA GLY A 288 -0.55 34.98 -9.07
C GLY A 288 0.86 35.52 -8.73
N LEU A 289 1.76 35.63 -9.72
CA LEU A 289 3.07 36.26 -9.55
C LEU A 289 2.98 37.79 -9.46
N ILE A 290 1.95 38.41 -10.07
CA ILE A 290 1.68 39.85 -9.89
C ILE A 290 1.12 40.11 -8.49
N GLU A 291 0.19 39.29 -8.02
CA GLU A 291 -0.38 39.39 -6.66
C GLU A 291 0.69 39.25 -5.57
N ARG A 292 1.74 38.47 -5.83
CA ARG A 292 2.89 38.29 -4.93
C ARG A 292 4.05 39.25 -5.19
N GLU A 293 3.82 40.29 -6.01
CA GLU A 293 4.80 41.35 -6.30
C GLU A 293 6.13 40.85 -6.91
N TYR A 294 6.11 39.74 -7.66
CA TYR A 294 7.27 39.30 -8.47
C TYR A 294 7.27 39.94 -9.86
N LEU A 295 6.07 40.22 -10.40
CA LEU A 295 5.85 40.84 -11.70
C LEU A 295 4.91 42.04 -11.56
N ALA A 296 5.05 43.03 -12.43
CA ALA A 296 4.11 44.14 -12.55
C ALA A 296 3.73 44.36 -14.02
N ARG A 297 2.52 44.87 -14.27
CA ARG A 297 2.15 45.36 -15.60
C ARG A 297 2.71 46.75 -15.77
N THR A 298 3.22 47.06 -16.97
CA THR A 298 3.61 48.44 -17.28
C THR A 298 2.38 49.35 -17.34
N PRO A 299 2.50 50.62 -16.87
CA PRO A 299 1.38 51.56 -16.90
C PRO A 299 0.98 51.95 -18.34
N GLU A 300 1.89 51.82 -19.32
CA GLU A 300 1.63 52.15 -20.72
C GLU A 300 0.90 51.03 -21.48
N ASP A 301 1.17 49.76 -21.15
CA ASP A 301 0.56 48.60 -21.81
C ASP A 301 0.36 47.44 -20.82
N CYS A 302 -0.89 47.02 -20.63
CA CYS A 302 -1.26 45.88 -19.80
C CYS A 302 -0.78 44.52 -20.35
N LYS A 303 -0.35 44.46 -21.61
CA LYS A 303 0.21 43.25 -22.26
C LYS A 303 1.71 43.13 -22.10
N VAL A 304 2.36 44.06 -21.40
CA VAL A 304 3.79 44.01 -21.13
C VAL A 304 4.02 43.90 -19.62
N TYR A 305 4.88 42.95 -19.24
CA TYR A 305 5.23 42.66 -17.86
C TYR A 305 6.64 43.11 -17.56
N THR A 306 6.87 43.55 -16.32
CA THR A 306 8.17 43.92 -15.78
C THR A 306 8.45 43.09 -14.54
N TYR A 307 9.69 42.62 -14.37
CA TYR A 307 10.13 41.90 -13.17
C TYR A 307 10.49 42.90 -12.07
N VAL A 308 9.91 42.74 -10.88
CA VAL A 308 9.96 43.75 -9.79
C VAL A 308 10.58 43.25 -8.48
N ALA A 309 10.92 41.96 -8.40
CA ALA A 309 11.63 41.35 -7.26
C ALA A 309 13.15 41.22 -7.48
#